data_AF-A0A1U8LI46-F1
#
_entry.id   AF-A0A1U8LI46-F1
#
_cell.length_a   1.000
_cell.length_b   1.000
_cell.length_c   1.000
_cell.angle_alpha   90.00
_cell.angle_beta   90.00
_cell.angle_gamma   90.00
#
_symmetry.space_group_name_H-M   'P 1'
#
loop_
_entity.id
_entity.type
_entity.pdbx_description
1 polymer ?
#
loop_
_entity_poly.entity_id
_entity_poly.type
_entity_poly.pdbx_seq_one_letter_code
_entity_poly.pdbx_strand_id
1 'polypeptide(L)'
;MTMIINESLRLYGPAVGLLRKGGSEVRLGNLVLPADIDILIANVALHHDPQLWGYDVHLFKPERFAEGIAKATNYNTAAFCPFGLGPRTCVGTAFALMEAKIAVSMILQRYTISLSPAYVHAPVSIITVKPQHGIQMTMIINETLRLYGPSNGLPRTEAREVQLGKLVLPANIDILSLNIGLHRDPHLWGDDVHLFKPQRFAEGIAKATNYTAAAFFHFGLGPRSCVGMTLATIETKIALSMILQRYTITISPAYVHSPIPILTIRPRHGIQIILEPLHSC
;
A
#
# COMPACT_ATOMS: atom_id res chain seq x y z
N MET A 1 10.73 21.74 2.09
CA MET A 1 10.36 20.30 1.99
C MET A 1 8.85 20.06 2.01
N THR A 2 8.12 20.49 3.06
CA THR A 2 6.66 20.25 3.16
C THR A 2 5.85 20.74 1.95
N MET A 3 6.19 21.92 1.41
CA MET A 3 5.57 22.49 0.21
C MET A 3 5.67 21.57 -1.02
N ILE A 4 6.87 21.01 -1.25
CA ILE A 4 7.16 20.08 -2.35
C ILE A 4 6.31 18.82 -2.20
N ILE A 5 6.29 18.24 -1.00
CA ILE A 5 5.50 17.03 -0.71
C ILE A 5 4.01 17.28 -0.91
N ASN A 6 3.48 18.42 -0.44
CA ASN A 6 2.06 18.75 -0.60
C ASN A 6 1.68 18.92 -2.07
N GLU A 7 2.52 19.58 -2.87
CA GLU A 7 2.27 19.75 -4.31
C GLU A 7 2.38 18.43 -5.07
N SER A 8 3.32 17.56 -4.68
CA SER A 8 3.39 16.19 -5.21
C SER A 8 2.14 15.39 -4.86
N LEU A 9 1.61 15.51 -3.64
CA LEU A 9 0.40 14.83 -3.19
C LEU A 9 -0.88 15.38 -3.85
N ARG A 10 -0.89 16.64 -4.28
CA ARG A 10 -2.00 17.22 -5.04
C ARG A 10 -2.04 16.64 -6.45
N LEU A 11 -0.90 16.62 -7.15
CA LEU A 11 -0.83 16.12 -8.53
C LEU A 11 -0.92 14.60 -8.61
N TYR A 12 -0.27 13.90 -7.67
CA TYR A 12 -0.11 12.45 -7.66
C TYR A 12 -0.46 11.87 -6.29
N GLY A 13 -1.62 12.23 -5.75
CA GLY A 13 -2.12 11.74 -4.48
C GLY A 13 -2.30 10.22 -4.47
N PRO A 14 -2.12 9.55 -3.31
CA PRO A 14 -2.19 8.10 -3.24
C PRO A 14 -3.59 7.57 -3.56
N ALA A 15 -4.66 8.28 -3.20
CA ALA A 15 -6.04 7.88 -3.47
C ALA A 15 -6.67 8.74 -4.57
N VAL A 16 -7.11 8.10 -5.67
CA VAL A 16 -7.73 8.81 -6.80
C VAL A 16 -9.19 9.21 -6.56
N GLY A 17 -9.85 8.49 -5.67
CA GLY A 17 -11.18 8.79 -5.20
C GLY A 17 -11.45 8.13 -3.85
N LEU A 18 -12.43 8.66 -3.13
CA LEU A 18 -12.84 8.16 -1.82
C LEU A 18 -14.31 7.76 -1.91
N LEU A 19 -14.57 6.46 -1.76
CA LEU A 19 -15.94 5.96 -1.65
C LEU A 19 -16.45 6.16 -0.21
N ARG A 20 -17.69 6.64 -0.08
CA ARG A 20 -18.41 6.81 1.18
C ARG A 20 -19.82 6.28 1.01
N LYS A 21 -20.38 5.67 2.04
CA LYS A 21 -21.80 5.26 2.05
C LYS A 21 -22.55 6.11 3.06
N GLY A 22 -23.63 6.75 2.64
CA GLY A 22 -24.52 7.50 3.53
C GLY A 22 -25.33 6.54 4.39
N GLY A 23 -25.19 6.61 5.73
CA GLY A 23 -25.99 5.78 6.64
C GLY A 23 -27.41 6.31 6.88
N SER A 24 -27.67 7.53 6.44
CA SER A 24 -28.95 8.22 6.52
C SER A 24 -29.06 9.18 5.34
N GLU A 25 -30.24 9.76 5.15
CA GLU A 25 -30.38 10.89 4.25
C GLU A 25 -29.39 12.01 4.63
N VAL A 26 -28.72 12.57 3.62
CA VAL A 26 -27.70 13.61 3.78
C VAL A 26 -27.97 14.71 2.77
N ARG A 27 -27.93 15.96 3.23
CA ARG A 27 -27.98 17.14 2.36
C ARG A 27 -26.58 17.63 2.03
N LEU A 28 -26.23 17.66 0.74
CA LEU A 28 -24.99 18.25 0.22
C LEU A 28 -25.33 19.50 -0.61
N GLY A 29 -25.23 20.67 0.03
CA GLY A 29 -25.67 21.93 -0.58
C GLY A 29 -27.16 21.91 -0.91
N ASN A 30 -27.48 21.92 -2.20
CA ASN A 30 -28.85 21.86 -2.71
C ASN A 30 -29.32 20.44 -3.05
N LEU A 31 -28.44 19.44 -2.92
CA LEU A 31 -28.76 18.04 -3.19
C LEU A 31 -29.18 17.34 -1.90
N VAL A 32 -30.24 16.56 -1.97
CA VAL A 32 -30.66 15.62 -0.90
C VAL A 32 -30.35 14.22 -1.41
N LEU A 33 -29.43 13.55 -0.72
CA LEU A 33 -29.02 12.19 -1.03
C LEU A 33 -29.74 11.23 -0.07
N PRO A 34 -30.48 10.23 -0.56
CA PRO A 34 -31.12 9.25 0.31
C PRO A 34 -30.08 8.38 1.02
N ALA A 35 -30.55 7.71 2.08
CA ALA A 35 -29.75 6.72 2.78
C ALA A 35 -29.27 5.60 1.85
N ASP A 36 -28.18 4.95 2.24
CA ASP A 36 -27.57 3.81 1.57
C ASP A 36 -27.01 4.05 0.16
N ILE A 37 -26.87 5.30 -0.27
CA ILE A 37 -26.15 5.64 -1.51
C ILE A 37 -24.63 5.69 -1.29
N ASP A 38 -23.91 5.12 -2.26
CA ASP A 38 -22.47 5.29 -2.42
C ASP A 38 -22.14 6.63 -3.10
N ILE A 39 -21.31 7.42 -2.42
CA ILE A 39 -20.82 8.73 -2.84
C ILE A 39 -19.34 8.57 -3.15
N LEU A 40 -18.97 8.76 -4.41
CA LEU A 40 -17.57 8.82 -4.84
C LEU A 40 -17.08 10.27 -4.82
N ILE A 41 -16.17 10.57 -3.90
CA ILE A 41 -15.45 11.85 -3.89
C ILE A 41 -14.26 11.71 -4.84
N ALA A 42 -14.30 12.37 -5.99
CA ALA A 42 -13.24 12.32 -6.99
C ALA A 42 -12.06 13.22 -6.59
N ASN A 43 -11.15 12.71 -5.76
CA ASN A 43 -9.97 13.43 -5.28
C ASN A 43 -9.15 14.06 -6.42
N VAL A 44 -8.89 13.30 -7.50
CA VAL A 44 -8.12 13.81 -8.65
C VAL A 44 -8.79 15.03 -9.26
N ALA A 45 -10.12 14.99 -9.44
CA ALA A 45 -10.87 16.12 -9.99
C ALA A 45 -10.79 17.33 -9.05
N LEU A 46 -10.99 17.13 -7.74
CA LEU A 46 -10.88 18.20 -6.75
C LEU A 46 -9.48 18.83 -6.69
N HIS A 47 -8.42 18.03 -6.85
CA HIS A 47 -7.03 18.50 -6.82
C HIS A 47 -6.59 19.18 -8.12
N HIS A 48 -7.36 19.01 -9.18
CA HIS A 48 -7.12 19.57 -10.50
C HIS A 48 -8.17 20.62 -10.91
N ASP A 49 -9.04 21.04 -10.00
CA ASP A 49 -10.05 22.05 -10.28
C ASP A 49 -9.42 23.47 -10.29
N PRO A 50 -9.40 24.17 -11.43
CA PRO A 50 -8.83 25.50 -11.52
C PRO A 50 -9.61 26.54 -10.70
N GLN A 51 -10.86 26.29 -10.30
CA GLN A 51 -11.61 27.19 -9.42
C GLN A 51 -11.09 27.17 -7.98
N LEU A 52 -10.52 26.04 -7.55
CA LEU A 52 -9.97 25.84 -6.21
C LEU A 52 -8.46 26.15 -6.17
N TRP A 53 -7.76 25.83 -7.25
CA TRP A 53 -6.29 25.85 -7.29
C TRP A 53 -5.70 26.90 -8.23
N GLY A 54 -6.51 27.58 -9.04
CA GLY A 54 -6.06 28.56 -10.05
C GLY A 54 -5.74 27.93 -11.41
N TYR A 55 -5.54 28.76 -12.44
CA TYR A 55 -5.30 28.29 -13.82
C TYR A 55 -3.97 27.55 -14.01
N ASP A 56 -3.01 27.74 -13.10
CA ASP A 56 -1.72 27.03 -13.11
C ASP A 56 -1.79 25.65 -12.40
N VAL A 57 -2.99 25.11 -12.20
CA VAL A 57 -3.24 23.85 -11.47
C VAL A 57 -2.51 22.63 -12.04
N HIS A 58 -2.13 22.62 -13.31
CA HIS A 58 -1.37 21.50 -13.89
C HIS A 58 0.15 21.65 -13.75
N LEU A 59 0.64 22.80 -13.27
CA LEU A 59 2.06 23.02 -13.01
C LEU A 59 2.43 22.48 -11.63
N PHE A 60 3.63 21.89 -11.52
CA PHE A 60 4.24 21.57 -10.23
C PHE A 60 4.79 22.86 -9.61
N LYS A 61 4.03 23.48 -8.69
CA LYS A 61 4.36 24.75 -8.05
C LYS A 61 4.30 24.66 -6.52
N PRO A 62 5.36 24.16 -5.85
CA PRO A 62 5.40 24.02 -4.40
C PRO A 62 5.05 25.28 -3.62
N GLU A 63 5.42 26.45 -4.13
CA GLU A 63 5.25 27.77 -3.50
C GLU A 63 3.78 28.07 -3.22
N ARG A 64 2.83 27.38 -3.89
CA ARG A 64 1.39 27.48 -3.62
C ARG A 64 1.05 27.21 -2.15
N PHE A 65 1.82 26.37 -1.48
CA PHE A 65 1.62 26.02 -0.07
C PHE A 65 2.41 26.89 0.92
N ALA A 66 3.08 27.96 0.47
CA ALA A 66 3.90 28.81 1.33
C ALA A 66 3.11 29.43 2.49
N GLU A 67 1.85 29.77 2.24
CA GLU A 67 0.93 30.37 3.23
C GLU A 67 -0.08 29.35 3.78
N GLY A 68 0.25 28.06 3.67
CA GLY A 68 -0.56 26.96 4.17
C GLY A 68 -1.66 26.49 3.22
N ILE A 69 -2.30 25.39 3.61
CA ILE A 69 -3.31 24.68 2.80
C ILE A 69 -4.54 25.56 2.54
N ALA A 70 -4.94 26.37 3.53
CA ALA A 70 -6.11 27.25 3.39
C ALA A 70 -5.94 28.22 2.21
N LYS A 71 -4.82 28.95 2.14
CA LYS A 71 -4.58 29.85 1.01
C LYS A 71 -4.42 29.11 -0.31
N ALA A 72 -3.74 27.95 -0.29
CA ALA A 72 -3.52 27.13 -1.47
C ALA A 72 -4.82 26.61 -2.13
N THR A 73 -5.90 26.48 -1.35
CA THR A 73 -7.19 25.87 -1.75
C THR A 73 -8.33 26.89 -1.84
N ASN A 74 -8.02 28.18 -1.97
CA ASN A 74 -9.00 29.26 -1.95
C ASN A 74 -9.93 29.19 -0.70
N TYR A 75 -9.31 28.94 0.47
CA TYR A 75 -9.95 28.76 1.78
C TYR A 75 -10.90 27.55 1.89
N ASN A 76 -10.92 26.67 0.90
CA ASN A 76 -11.62 25.40 0.98
C ASN A 76 -10.65 24.25 1.32
N THR A 77 -10.23 24.18 2.58
CA THR A 77 -9.24 23.18 3.02
C THR A 77 -9.66 21.73 2.77
N ALA A 78 -10.97 21.46 2.69
CA ALA A 78 -11.50 20.13 2.39
C ALA A 78 -11.17 19.66 0.95
N ALA A 79 -10.88 20.60 0.04
CA ALA A 79 -10.41 20.29 -1.31
C ALA A 79 -9.05 19.59 -1.31
N PHE A 80 -8.20 19.80 -0.31
CA PHE A 80 -6.91 19.12 -0.19
C PHE A 80 -7.00 17.92 0.77
N CYS A 81 -7.50 16.81 0.25
CA CYS A 81 -7.66 15.56 0.99
C CYS A 81 -6.89 14.36 0.39
N PRO A 82 -5.56 14.44 0.17
CA PRO A 82 -4.77 13.39 -0.48
C PRO A 82 -4.79 12.05 0.28
N PHE A 83 -5.05 12.08 1.58
CA PHE A 83 -5.19 10.92 2.45
C PHE A 83 -6.62 10.74 2.98
N GLY A 84 -7.59 11.41 2.37
CA GLY A 84 -8.97 11.50 2.85
C GLY A 84 -9.17 12.51 3.97
N LEU A 85 -10.45 12.72 4.30
CA LEU A 85 -10.93 13.68 5.29
C LEU A 85 -11.92 13.00 6.25
N GLY A 86 -11.95 13.45 7.50
CA GLY A 86 -12.90 13.03 8.53
C GLY A 86 -12.48 11.77 9.31
N PRO A 87 -13.43 11.07 9.97
CA PRO A 87 -13.16 9.90 10.83
C PRO A 87 -12.49 8.71 10.12
N ARG A 88 -12.45 8.74 8.78
CA ARG A 88 -11.87 7.71 7.91
C ARG A 88 -10.68 8.25 7.12
N THR A 89 -10.03 9.32 7.59
CA THR A 89 -8.70 9.75 7.13
C THR A 89 -7.70 8.60 7.30
N CYS A 90 -6.73 8.52 6.39
CA CYS A 90 -5.69 7.51 6.42
C CYS A 90 -4.93 7.55 7.77
N VAL A 91 -4.91 6.42 8.46
CA VAL A 91 -4.14 6.27 9.71
C VAL A 91 -2.64 6.43 9.49
N GLY A 92 -2.15 6.19 8.27
CA GLY A 92 -0.73 6.27 7.90
C GLY A 92 -0.23 7.65 7.47
N THR A 93 -1.05 8.71 7.50
CA THR A 93 -0.65 10.03 6.97
C THR A 93 0.60 10.59 7.65
N ALA A 94 0.65 10.58 8.99
CA ALA A 94 1.78 11.12 9.73
C ALA A 94 3.08 10.36 9.42
N PHE A 95 2.98 9.03 9.37
CA PHE A 95 4.08 8.14 9.03
C PHE A 95 4.61 8.40 7.61
N ALA A 96 3.73 8.38 6.60
CA ALA A 96 4.10 8.61 5.20
C ALA A 96 4.74 9.99 4.98
N LEU A 97 4.23 11.04 5.62
CA LEU A 97 4.82 12.39 5.52
C LEU A 97 6.19 12.48 6.21
N MET A 98 6.39 11.76 7.32
CA MET A 98 7.68 11.70 8.01
C MET A 98 8.71 10.96 7.15
N GLU A 99 8.36 9.78 6.64
CA GLU A 99 9.24 9.00 5.78
C GLU A 99 9.58 9.75 4.49
N ALA A 100 8.61 10.37 3.82
CA ALA A 100 8.87 11.16 2.63
C ALA A 100 9.89 12.28 2.90
N LYS A 101 9.77 12.99 4.04
CA LYS A 101 10.73 14.01 4.43
C LYS A 101 12.12 13.43 4.66
N ILE A 102 12.23 12.32 5.38
CA ILE A 102 13.51 11.68 5.68
C ILE A 102 14.16 11.18 4.39
N ALA A 103 13.43 10.41 3.58
CA ALA A 103 13.91 9.82 2.34
C ALA A 103 14.38 10.89 1.34
N VAL A 104 13.55 11.90 1.06
CA VAL A 104 13.91 12.98 0.13
C VAL A 104 15.11 13.76 0.66
N SER A 105 15.16 14.06 1.96
CA SER A 105 16.32 14.77 2.55
C SER A 105 17.61 13.95 2.42
N MET A 106 17.57 12.65 2.71
CA MET A 106 18.72 11.75 2.61
C MET A 106 19.21 11.60 1.17
N ILE A 107 18.30 11.55 0.19
CA ILE A 107 18.65 11.49 -1.23
C ILE A 107 19.30 12.82 -1.65
N LEU A 108 18.65 13.96 -1.39
CA LEU A 108 19.14 15.27 -1.83
C LEU A 108 20.46 15.71 -1.18
N GLN A 109 20.79 15.20 0.01
CA GLN A 109 22.08 15.49 0.65
C GLN A 109 23.26 14.75 0.03
N ARG A 110 23.01 13.62 -0.66
CA ARG A 110 24.07 12.68 -1.05
C ARG A 110 24.13 12.43 -2.55
N TYR A 111 23.09 12.81 -3.29
CA TYR A 111 22.94 12.49 -4.69
C TYR A 111 22.39 13.67 -5.47
N THR A 112 22.92 13.86 -6.67
CA THR A 112 22.29 14.65 -7.71
C THR A 112 21.39 13.74 -8.52
N ILE A 113 20.13 14.13 -8.69
CA ILE A 113 19.13 13.33 -9.41
C ILE A 113 19.12 13.78 -10.87
N SER A 114 19.27 12.84 -11.79
CA SER A 114 19.03 13.04 -13.22
C SER A 114 18.01 12.02 -13.71
N LEU A 115 17.20 12.39 -14.71
CA LEU A 115 16.28 11.45 -15.34
C LEU A 115 17.07 10.51 -16.26
N SER A 116 16.79 9.21 -16.13
CA SER A 116 17.28 8.22 -17.08
C SER A 116 16.73 8.53 -18.48
N PRO A 117 17.52 8.39 -19.56
CA PRO A 117 17.01 8.49 -20.93
C PRO A 117 15.87 7.50 -21.24
N ALA A 118 15.79 6.40 -20.48
CA ALA A 118 14.75 5.39 -20.60
C ALA A 118 13.52 5.66 -19.71
N TYR A 119 13.49 6.77 -18.97
CA TYR A 119 12.37 7.10 -18.09
C TYR A 119 11.12 7.48 -18.89
N VAL A 120 10.02 6.79 -18.63
CA VAL A 120 8.69 7.11 -19.16
C VAL A 120 7.77 7.45 -17.99
N HIS A 121 7.24 8.67 -17.97
CA HIS A 121 6.29 9.11 -16.96
C HIS A 121 4.90 8.53 -17.24
N ALA A 122 4.60 7.37 -16.65
CA ALA A 122 3.33 6.66 -16.84
C ALA A 122 2.75 6.19 -15.48
N PRO A 123 2.11 7.08 -14.71
CA PRO A 123 1.35 6.68 -13.52
C PRO A 123 0.04 5.98 -13.91
N VAL A 124 -0.31 4.92 -13.18
CA VAL A 124 -1.58 4.19 -13.36
C VAL A 124 -2.34 4.13 -12.04
N SER A 125 -3.65 4.27 -12.15
CA SER A 125 -4.59 4.31 -11.03
C SER A 125 -5.46 3.05 -11.03
N ILE A 126 -5.33 2.20 -10.01
CA ILE A 126 -6.20 1.03 -9.81
C ILE A 126 -7.05 1.25 -8.55
N ILE A 127 -6.38 1.32 -7.41
CA ILE A 127 -6.95 1.76 -6.13
C ILE A 127 -6.10 2.93 -5.62
N THR A 128 -4.77 2.76 -5.68
CA THR A 128 -3.81 3.83 -5.49
C THR A 128 -3.05 4.15 -6.79
N VAL A 129 -2.46 5.34 -6.87
CA VAL A 129 -1.52 5.70 -7.94
C VAL A 129 -0.22 4.92 -7.78
N LYS A 130 0.29 4.34 -8.87
CA LYS A 130 1.60 3.65 -8.91
C LYS A 130 2.28 3.79 -10.28
N PRO A 131 3.60 3.61 -10.39
CA PRO A 131 4.27 3.55 -11.69
C PRO A 131 3.79 2.34 -12.52
N GLN A 132 3.52 2.52 -13.81
CA GLN A 132 3.09 1.46 -14.74
C GLN A 132 4.17 0.38 -14.92
N HIS A 133 5.41 0.80 -15.12
CA HIS A 133 6.55 -0.08 -15.41
C HIS A 133 7.40 -0.35 -14.15
N GLY A 134 6.73 -0.79 -13.07
CA GLY A 134 7.34 -0.95 -11.74
C GLY A 134 8.56 -1.89 -11.70
N ILE A 135 9.24 -1.91 -10.55
CA ILE A 135 10.51 -2.65 -10.36
C ILE A 135 10.28 -4.17 -10.33
N GLN A 136 11.14 -4.93 -11.03
CA GLN A 136 11.09 -6.38 -11.30
C GLN A 136 11.47 -7.28 -10.09
N MET A 137 10.82 -7.09 -8.94
CA MET A 137 11.07 -7.90 -7.73
C MET A 137 9.79 -8.44 -7.06
N THR A 138 8.65 -8.32 -7.73
CA THR A 138 7.34 -8.69 -7.18
C THR A 138 7.27 -10.17 -6.79
N MET A 139 7.88 -11.07 -7.56
CA MET A 139 7.86 -12.52 -7.29
C MET A 139 8.51 -12.88 -5.95
N ILE A 140 9.68 -12.31 -5.67
CA ILE A 140 10.43 -12.55 -4.42
C ILE A 140 9.63 -12.01 -3.23
N ILE A 141 9.06 -10.82 -3.36
CA ILE A 141 8.24 -10.20 -2.32
C ILE A 141 6.99 -11.03 -2.05
N ASN A 142 6.28 -11.47 -3.09
CA ASN A 142 5.08 -12.28 -2.94
C ASN A 142 5.36 -13.62 -2.26
N GLU A 143 6.46 -14.30 -2.63
CA GLU A 143 6.83 -15.56 -2.00
C GLU A 143 7.30 -15.38 -0.55
N THR A 144 7.99 -14.27 -0.26
CA THR A 144 8.33 -13.90 1.13
C THR A 144 7.08 -13.66 1.96
N LEU A 145 6.13 -12.90 1.43
CA LEU A 145 4.85 -12.65 2.10
C LEU A 145 4.08 -13.95 2.30
N ARG A 146 4.03 -14.84 1.30
CA ARG A 146 3.41 -16.18 1.41
C ARG A 146 3.91 -16.95 2.63
N LEU A 147 5.23 -17.02 2.78
CA LEU A 147 5.84 -17.83 3.83
C LEU A 147 5.86 -17.12 5.18
N TYR A 148 6.06 -15.80 5.20
CA TYR A 148 6.36 -15.00 6.41
C TYR A 148 5.59 -13.68 6.46
N GLY A 149 4.34 -13.68 6.00
CA GLY A 149 3.49 -12.50 6.03
C GLY A 149 3.25 -12.01 7.46
N PRO A 150 3.17 -10.69 7.67
CA PRO A 150 3.09 -10.14 9.02
C PRO A 150 1.80 -10.56 9.75
N SER A 151 0.67 -10.73 9.06
CA SER A 151 -0.62 -11.06 9.68
C SER A 151 -0.85 -12.58 9.76
N ASN A 152 -1.15 -13.07 10.96
CA ASN A 152 -1.49 -14.49 11.23
C ASN A 152 -2.89 -14.86 10.76
N GLY A 153 -3.84 -13.93 10.91
CA GLY A 153 -5.21 -14.09 10.47
C GLY A 153 -5.97 -12.78 10.57
N LEU A 154 -7.05 -12.67 9.82
CA LEU A 154 -7.86 -11.47 9.73
C LEU A 154 -9.25 -11.77 10.33
N PRO A 155 -9.56 -11.23 11.52
CA PRO A 155 -10.89 -11.38 12.09
C PRO A 155 -11.91 -10.56 11.29
N ARG A 156 -13.10 -11.11 11.12
CA ARG A 156 -14.29 -10.46 10.56
C ARG A 156 -15.49 -10.83 11.41
N THR A 157 -16.35 -9.86 11.69
CA THR A 157 -17.63 -10.11 12.35
C THR A 157 -18.72 -10.12 11.28
N GLU A 158 -19.50 -11.18 11.21
CA GLU A 158 -20.60 -11.29 10.26
C GLU A 158 -21.78 -10.42 10.71
N ALA A 159 -22.14 -9.41 9.91
CA ALA A 159 -23.21 -8.48 10.27
C ALA A 159 -24.63 -9.09 10.16
N ARG A 160 -24.75 -10.20 9.43
CA ARG A 160 -26.00 -10.92 9.16
C ARG A 160 -25.70 -12.38 8.94
N GLU A 161 -26.73 -13.21 8.87
CA GLU A 161 -26.56 -14.59 8.48
C GLU A 161 -25.99 -14.70 7.05
N VAL A 162 -24.97 -15.55 6.88
CA VAL A 162 -24.27 -15.76 5.62
C VAL A 162 -24.10 -17.26 5.35
N GLN A 163 -24.40 -17.68 4.13
CA GLN A 163 -24.08 -19.02 3.65
C GLN A 163 -22.63 -19.05 3.13
N LEU A 164 -21.77 -19.85 3.76
CA LEU A 164 -20.39 -20.12 3.35
C LEU A 164 -20.25 -21.57 2.90
N GLY A 165 -20.44 -21.81 1.60
CA GLY A 165 -20.49 -23.17 1.06
C GLY A 165 -21.66 -23.96 1.68
N LYS A 166 -21.34 -25.05 2.40
CA LYS A 166 -22.34 -25.87 3.09
C LYS A 166 -22.69 -25.36 4.50
N LEU A 167 -21.98 -24.35 5.00
CA LEU A 167 -22.17 -23.81 6.33
C LEU A 167 -23.12 -22.61 6.28
N VAL A 168 -23.99 -22.50 7.27
CA VAL A 168 -24.80 -21.30 7.55
C VAL A 168 -24.23 -20.66 8.80
N LEU A 169 -23.73 -19.45 8.64
CA LEU A 169 -23.06 -18.69 9.68
C LEU A 169 -24.03 -17.63 10.22
N PRO A 170 -24.43 -17.69 11.50
CA PRO A 170 -25.37 -16.70 12.04
C PRO A 170 -24.76 -15.31 12.14
N ALA A 171 -25.61 -14.30 12.28
CA ALA A 171 -25.18 -12.93 12.54
C ALA A 171 -24.40 -12.82 13.86
N ASN A 172 -23.50 -11.85 13.93
CA ASN A 172 -22.66 -11.50 15.09
C ASN A 172 -21.66 -12.58 15.53
N ILE A 173 -21.25 -13.47 14.62
CA ILE A 173 -20.11 -14.36 14.87
C ILE A 173 -18.82 -13.76 14.33
N ASP A 174 -17.72 -14.04 15.02
CA ASP A 174 -16.38 -13.72 14.54
C ASP A 174 -15.81 -14.89 13.74
N ILE A 175 -15.41 -14.62 12.50
CA ILE A 175 -14.66 -15.52 11.64
C ILE A 175 -13.21 -15.06 11.62
N LEU A 176 -12.30 -15.96 11.99
CA LEU A 176 -10.87 -15.75 11.83
C LEU A 176 -10.36 -16.45 10.57
N SER A 177 -10.11 -15.69 9.51
CA SER A 177 -9.45 -16.23 8.32
C SER A 177 -7.95 -16.33 8.57
N LEU A 178 -7.43 -17.56 8.73
CA LEU A 178 -6.02 -17.82 9.00
C LEU A 178 -5.19 -17.81 7.72
N ASN A 179 -4.53 -16.68 7.47
CA ASN A 179 -3.58 -16.52 6.37
C ASN A 179 -2.50 -17.60 6.38
N ILE A 180 -1.90 -17.84 7.55
CA ILE A 180 -0.77 -18.77 7.66
C ILE A 180 -1.13 -20.20 7.26
N GLY A 181 -2.36 -20.63 7.54
CA GLY A 181 -2.86 -21.95 7.13
C GLY A 181 -3.04 -22.01 5.62
N LEU A 182 -3.78 -21.05 5.05
CA LEU A 182 -4.08 -21.02 3.62
C LEU A 182 -2.82 -20.87 2.75
N HIS A 183 -1.82 -20.12 3.20
CA HIS A 183 -0.56 -19.95 2.48
C HIS A 183 0.39 -21.15 2.56
N ARG A 184 0.08 -22.10 3.45
CA ARG A 184 0.84 -23.34 3.67
C ARG A 184 0.06 -24.59 3.24
N ASP A 185 -1.12 -24.42 2.63
CA ASP A 185 -1.97 -25.51 2.16
C ASP A 185 -1.43 -26.10 0.83
N PRO A 186 -0.99 -27.37 0.81
CA PRO A 186 -0.50 -28.00 -0.42
C PRO A 186 -1.59 -28.16 -1.49
N HIS A 187 -2.88 -28.15 -1.14
CA HIS A 187 -3.96 -28.20 -2.13
C HIS A 187 -4.04 -26.92 -2.98
N LEU A 188 -3.67 -25.78 -2.39
CA LEU A 188 -3.69 -24.48 -3.04
C LEU A 188 -2.36 -24.16 -3.72
N TRP A 189 -1.25 -24.59 -3.11
CA TRP A 189 0.10 -24.17 -3.50
C TRP A 189 0.97 -25.29 -4.09
N GLY A 190 0.53 -26.55 -4.04
CA GLY A 190 1.29 -27.73 -4.46
C GLY A 190 2.21 -28.28 -3.36
N ASP A 191 2.80 -29.46 -3.60
CA ASP A 191 3.60 -30.18 -2.60
C ASP A 191 4.89 -29.44 -2.19
N ASP A 192 5.39 -28.55 -3.05
CA ASP A 192 6.56 -27.70 -2.76
C ASP A 192 6.21 -26.44 -1.94
N VAL A 193 5.04 -26.40 -1.30
CA VAL A 193 4.51 -25.26 -0.53
C VAL A 193 5.46 -24.76 0.57
N HIS A 194 6.33 -25.61 1.12
CA HIS A 194 7.28 -25.21 2.16
C HIS A 194 8.57 -24.58 1.61
N LEU A 195 8.83 -24.68 0.31
CA LEU A 195 10.02 -24.12 -0.32
C LEU A 195 9.82 -22.62 -0.61
N PHE A 196 10.92 -21.86 -0.55
CA PHE A 196 10.98 -20.50 -1.07
C PHE A 196 11.21 -20.53 -2.58
N LYS A 197 10.14 -20.41 -3.37
CA LYS A 197 10.17 -20.51 -4.84
C LYS A 197 9.46 -19.32 -5.51
N PRO A 198 10.13 -18.17 -5.66
CA PRO A 198 9.54 -16.96 -6.28
C PRO A 198 8.91 -17.19 -7.66
N GLN A 199 9.48 -18.09 -8.45
CA GLN A 199 9.02 -18.42 -9.82
C GLN A 199 7.58 -18.92 -9.86
N ARG A 200 7.01 -19.36 -8.73
CA ARG A 200 5.60 -19.71 -8.61
C ARG A 200 4.66 -18.59 -9.07
N PHE A 201 5.07 -17.34 -8.88
CA PHE A 201 4.29 -16.16 -9.26
C PHE A 201 4.54 -15.66 -10.68
N ALA A 202 5.34 -16.36 -11.50
CA ALA A 202 5.69 -15.92 -12.85
C ALA A 202 4.47 -15.71 -13.76
N GLU A 203 3.44 -16.51 -13.57
CA GLU A 203 2.18 -16.45 -14.33
C GLU A 203 1.04 -15.80 -13.52
N GLY A 204 1.40 -15.04 -12.50
CA GLY A 204 0.46 -14.32 -11.64
C GLY A 204 -0.10 -15.15 -10.47
N ILE A 205 -0.81 -14.45 -9.58
CA ILE A 205 -1.31 -15.00 -8.31
C ILE A 205 -2.33 -16.12 -8.55
N ALA A 206 -3.23 -15.96 -9.53
CA ALA A 206 -4.25 -16.97 -9.81
C ALA A 206 -3.62 -18.34 -10.09
N LYS A 207 -2.67 -18.43 -11.02
CA LYS A 207 -1.98 -19.70 -11.32
C LYS A 207 -1.18 -20.22 -10.12
N ALA A 208 -0.54 -19.32 -9.37
CA ALA A 208 0.23 -19.68 -8.17
C ALA A 208 -0.62 -20.34 -7.06
N THR A 209 -1.92 -20.06 -7.03
CA THR A 209 -2.90 -20.50 -6.00
C THR A 209 -3.90 -21.54 -6.51
N ASN A 210 -3.56 -22.28 -7.56
CA ASN A 210 -4.49 -23.22 -8.21
C ASN A 210 -5.85 -22.54 -8.56
N TYR A 211 -5.77 -21.35 -9.17
CA TYR A 211 -6.89 -20.49 -9.55
C TYR A 211 -7.75 -19.96 -8.41
N THR A 212 -7.33 -20.14 -7.16
CA THR A 212 -8.00 -19.60 -5.97
C THR A 212 -7.29 -18.33 -5.50
N ALA A 213 -7.26 -17.28 -6.33
CA ALA A 213 -6.47 -16.07 -6.06
C ALA A 213 -6.78 -15.40 -4.72
N ALA A 214 -8.02 -15.52 -4.24
CA ALA A 214 -8.45 -15.02 -2.93
C ALA A 214 -7.74 -15.69 -1.74
N ALA A 215 -7.09 -16.85 -1.94
CA ALA A 215 -6.27 -17.51 -0.94
C ALA A 215 -4.94 -16.81 -0.68
N PHE A 216 -4.51 -15.86 -1.51
CA PHE A 216 -3.33 -15.03 -1.28
C PHE A 216 -3.74 -13.61 -0.86
N PHE A 217 -3.93 -13.40 0.45
CA PHE A 217 -4.53 -12.17 0.99
C PHE A 217 -3.75 -11.60 2.19
N HIS A 218 -2.43 -11.57 2.07
CA HIS A 218 -1.48 -11.03 3.06
C HIS A 218 -1.75 -9.60 3.49
N PHE A 219 -2.21 -8.79 2.54
CA PHE A 219 -2.64 -7.41 2.77
C PHE A 219 -4.15 -7.32 2.98
N GLY A 220 -4.82 -8.43 3.27
CA GLY A 220 -6.27 -8.53 3.32
C GLY A 220 -6.94 -8.47 1.94
N LEU A 221 -8.25 -8.65 1.95
CA LEU A 221 -9.11 -8.63 0.77
C LEU A 221 -10.29 -7.68 1.01
N GLY A 222 -10.76 -7.02 -0.05
CA GLY A 222 -11.92 -6.14 -0.04
C GLY A 222 -11.65 -4.69 0.43
N PRO A 223 -12.70 -3.94 0.79
CA PRO A 223 -12.62 -2.50 1.10
C PRO A 223 -11.74 -2.14 2.33
N ARG A 224 -11.37 -3.15 3.13
CA ARG A 224 -10.52 -3.01 4.31
C ARG A 224 -9.15 -3.69 4.13
N SER A 225 -8.74 -3.92 2.88
CA SER A 225 -7.37 -4.30 2.55
C SER A 225 -6.38 -3.19 2.98
N CYS A 226 -5.11 -3.58 3.12
CA CYS A 226 -4.06 -2.74 3.65
C CYS A 226 -3.81 -1.55 2.73
N VAL A 227 -4.12 -0.37 3.23
CA VAL A 227 -3.84 0.90 2.54
C VAL A 227 -2.34 1.09 2.28
N GLY A 228 -1.48 0.50 3.12
CA GLY A 228 -0.02 0.57 3.01
C GLY A 228 0.61 -0.45 2.06
N MET A 229 -0.17 -1.31 1.39
CA MET A 229 0.38 -2.37 0.53
C MET A 229 1.33 -1.85 -0.55
N THR A 230 0.93 -0.78 -1.25
CA THR A 230 1.73 -0.18 -2.32
C THR A 230 3.02 0.40 -1.77
N LEU A 231 2.95 1.15 -0.66
CA LEU A 231 4.10 1.74 0.01
C LEU A 231 5.10 0.65 0.44
N ALA A 232 4.64 -0.33 1.22
CA ALA A 232 5.47 -1.42 1.71
C ALA A 232 6.13 -2.19 0.55
N THR A 233 5.41 -2.42 -0.54
CA THR A 233 5.96 -3.09 -1.73
C THR A 233 7.04 -2.25 -2.39
N ILE A 234 6.82 -0.94 -2.58
CA ILE A 234 7.80 -0.05 -3.21
C ILE A 234 9.05 0.08 -2.33
N GLU A 235 8.90 0.32 -1.04
CA GLU A 235 10.02 0.44 -0.10
C GLU A 235 10.86 -0.83 -0.04
N THR A 236 10.20 -1.99 0.03
CA THR A 236 10.88 -3.28 -0.01
C THR A 236 11.69 -3.41 -1.30
N LYS A 237 11.15 -2.99 -2.45
CA LYS A 237 11.89 -3.02 -3.72
C LYS A 237 13.08 -2.06 -3.69
N ILE A 238 12.91 -0.83 -3.21
CA ILE A 238 14.01 0.13 -3.14
C ILE A 238 15.12 -0.39 -2.22
N ALA A 239 14.78 -0.83 -1.01
CA ALA A 239 15.73 -1.37 -0.05
C ALA A 239 16.48 -2.59 -0.61
N LEU A 240 15.76 -3.56 -1.18
CA LEU A 240 16.39 -4.74 -1.80
C LEU A 240 17.30 -4.36 -2.96
N SER A 241 16.88 -3.44 -3.86
CA SER A 241 17.74 -2.97 -4.93
C SER A 241 19.01 -2.31 -4.41
N MET A 242 18.90 -1.46 -3.39
CA MET A 242 20.05 -0.77 -2.81
C MET A 242 21.03 -1.73 -2.13
N ILE A 243 20.53 -2.74 -1.42
CA ILE A 243 21.35 -3.74 -0.73
C ILE A 243 22.01 -4.65 -1.77
N LEU A 244 21.23 -5.24 -2.68
CA LEU A 244 21.71 -6.25 -3.63
C LEU A 244 22.70 -5.69 -4.68
N GLN A 245 22.67 -4.39 -4.95
CA GLN A 245 23.66 -3.74 -5.84
C GLN A 245 25.01 -3.48 -5.18
N ARG A 246 25.07 -3.51 -3.84
CA ARG A 246 26.25 -3.05 -3.09
C ARG A 246 26.85 -4.11 -2.18
N TYR A 247 26.06 -5.12 -1.82
CA TYR A 247 26.47 -6.11 -0.83
C TYR A 247 26.14 -7.52 -1.28
N THR A 248 27.09 -8.43 -1.06
CA THR A 248 26.81 -9.85 -0.89
C THR A 248 26.19 -10.04 0.50
N ILE A 249 25.08 -10.78 0.56
CA ILE A 249 24.38 -11.08 1.80
C ILE A 249 24.63 -12.55 2.13
N THR A 250 25.19 -12.84 3.30
CA THR A 250 25.30 -14.20 3.83
C THR A 250 24.59 -14.31 5.17
N ILE A 251 24.07 -15.51 5.47
CA ILE A 251 23.44 -15.81 6.76
C ILE A 251 24.56 -16.10 7.76
N SER A 252 24.50 -15.48 8.94
CA SER A 252 25.44 -15.79 10.01
C SER A 252 25.33 -17.27 10.42
N PRO A 253 26.44 -17.98 10.70
CA PRO A 253 26.38 -19.33 11.26
C PRO A 253 25.61 -19.44 12.59
N ALA A 254 25.46 -18.32 13.31
CA ALA A 254 24.68 -18.23 14.54
C ALA A 254 23.17 -18.06 14.31
N TYR A 255 22.72 -17.89 13.06
CA TYR A 255 21.32 -17.70 12.74
C TYR A 255 20.51 -18.97 13.01
N VAL A 256 19.42 -18.81 13.77
CA VAL A 256 18.45 -19.87 14.00
C VAL A 256 17.10 -19.44 13.42
N HIS A 257 16.66 -20.18 12.39
CA HIS A 257 15.36 -19.92 11.76
C HIS A 257 14.21 -20.33 12.70
N SER A 258 13.67 -19.36 13.45
CA SER A 258 12.56 -19.58 14.37
C SER A 258 11.55 -18.42 14.30
N PRO A 259 10.64 -18.41 13.31
CA PRO A 259 9.56 -17.43 13.27
C PRO A 259 8.54 -17.67 14.39
N ILE A 260 8.05 -16.61 15.01
CA ILE A 260 7.00 -16.67 16.03
C ILE A 260 5.80 -15.79 15.65
N PRO A 261 4.58 -16.34 15.66
CA PRO A 261 3.36 -15.57 15.45
C PRO A 261 2.83 -15.03 16.79
N ILE A 262 3.05 -13.74 17.08
CA ILE A 262 2.39 -13.07 18.22
C ILE A 262 1.24 -12.21 17.66
N LEU A 263 1.42 -10.90 17.58
CA LEU A 263 0.54 -9.99 16.85
C LEU A 263 0.92 -9.95 15.37
N THR A 264 2.24 -9.96 15.10
CA THR A 264 2.81 -10.19 13.78
C THR A 264 3.80 -11.35 13.80
N ILE A 265 4.07 -11.94 12.63
CA ILE A 265 5.20 -12.86 12.48
C ILE A 265 6.50 -12.09 12.61
N ARG A 266 7.38 -12.55 13.50
CA ARG A 266 8.73 -11.99 13.67
C ARG A 266 9.76 -13.09 13.95
N PRO A 267 11.04 -12.88 13.64
CA PRO A 267 12.10 -13.81 14.02
C PRO A 267 12.31 -13.78 15.53
N ARG A 268 12.17 -14.93 16.22
CA ARG A 268 12.34 -15.05 17.68
C ARG A 268 13.70 -14.56 18.16
N HIS A 269 14.75 -14.87 17.41
CA HIS A 269 16.14 -14.59 17.75
C HIS A 269 16.75 -13.46 16.91
N GLY A 270 15.93 -12.70 16.18
CA GLY A 270 16.41 -11.74 15.19
C GLY A 270 16.89 -12.42 13.90
N ILE A 271 17.41 -11.60 12.97
CA ILE A 271 18.02 -12.06 11.71
C ILE A 271 19.45 -11.56 11.69
N GLN A 272 20.40 -12.46 11.93
CA GLN A 272 21.83 -12.17 11.84
C GLN A 272 22.29 -12.42 10.41
N ILE A 273 22.51 -11.34 9.67
CA ILE A 273 23.10 -11.36 8.34
C ILE A 273 24.46 -10.67 8.35
N ILE A 274 25.35 -11.13 7.50
CA ILE A 274 26.64 -10.52 7.23
C ILE A 274 26.53 -9.86 5.86
N LEU A 275 26.90 -8.58 5.78
CA LEU A 275 26.91 -7.79 4.56
C LEU A 275 28.35 -7.52 4.16
N GLU A 276 28.76 -8.03 3.00
CA GLU A 276 30.10 -7.82 2.45
C GLU A 276 30.00 -6.93 1.22
N PRO A 277 30.71 -5.79 1.14
CA PRO A 277 30.66 -4.93 -0.03
C PRO A 277 31.06 -5.68 -1.31
N LEU A 278 30.30 -5.53 -2.39
CA LEU A 278 30.62 -6.09 -3.71
C LEU A 278 31.84 -5.41 -4.35
N HIS A 279 32.09 -4.16 -3.97
CA HIS A 279 33.23 -3.36 -4.40
C HIS A 279 33.89 -2.77 -3.17
N SER A 280 35.22 -2.89 -3.07
CA SER A 280 36.01 -2.13 -2.11
C SER A 280 35.82 -0.64 -2.43
N CYS A 281 35.23 0.12 -1.51
CA CYS A 281 35.18 1.58 -1.64
C CYS A 281 36.58 2.20 -1.62
#